data_AF-A0A2A4TUX5-F1
#
_entry.id   AF-A0A2A4TUX5-F1
#
_cell.length_a   1.000
_cell.length_b   1.000
_cell.length_c   1.000
_cell.angle_alpha   90.00
_cell.angle_beta   90.00
_cell.angle_gamma   90.00
#
_symmetry.space_group_name_H-M   'P 1'
#
loop_
_entity.id
_entity.type
_entity.pdbx_description
1 polymer ?
#
loop_
_entity_poly.entity_id
_entity_poly.type
_entity_poly.pdbx_seq_one_letter_code
_entity_poly.pdbx_strand_id
1 'polypeptide(L)'
;MTRFLLSLALLIPMTAAAGNSRENTVRRRDPEPAKFWMVRYPIRQYASIATIEISVADFKRSYKQVRKFIKKFDGAEPSPIVRSPEDTVLYQQFSVVFERKKGERVLERLRRLGKVGRDTRQDIMNPEIPREAGTKLAQLEMERSAGKDNLRALSSIRAVLNELMGHLEKAVQAYEESEHKILLNIVLEQPKT
;
A
#
# COMPACT_ATOMS: atom_id res chain seq x y z
N MET A 1 -26.59 -42.21 -7.86
CA MET A 1 -26.20 -40.90 -8.42
C MET A 1 -24.84 -40.51 -7.87
N THR A 2 -24.07 -39.81 -8.68
CA THR A 2 -22.61 -39.75 -8.77
C THR A 2 -21.91 -38.91 -7.69
N ARG A 3 -20.68 -39.33 -7.37
CA ARG A 3 -19.68 -38.67 -6.53
C ARG A 3 -19.34 -37.27 -7.07
N PHE A 4 -19.32 -36.24 -6.21
CA PHE A 4 -18.74 -34.93 -6.53
C PHE A 4 -17.40 -34.78 -5.81
N LEU A 5 -16.34 -34.86 -6.62
CA LEU A 5 -14.95 -34.65 -6.24
C LEU A 5 -14.71 -33.17 -5.90
N LEU A 6 -13.94 -32.94 -4.83
CA LEU A 6 -13.20 -31.70 -4.61
C LEU A 6 -12.42 -31.37 -5.89
N SER A 7 -12.89 -30.37 -6.63
CA SER A 7 -12.13 -29.76 -7.72
C SER A 7 -11.39 -28.57 -7.15
N LEU A 8 -10.30 -28.86 -6.45
CA LEU A 8 -9.29 -27.89 -6.05
C LEU A 8 -8.52 -27.45 -7.31
N ALA A 9 -9.21 -26.83 -8.26
CA ALA A 9 -8.61 -26.19 -9.43
C ALA A 9 -8.58 -24.68 -9.17
N LEU A 10 -7.74 -24.30 -8.20
CA LEU A 10 -7.13 -22.98 -8.23
C LEU A 10 -6.43 -22.85 -9.58
N LEU A 11 -6.91 -21.91 -10.41
CA LEU A 11 -6.25 -21.46 -11.63
C LEU A 11 -4.81 -21.02 -11.32
N ILE A 12 -3.90 -21.98 -11.38
CA ILE A 12 -2.49 -21.76 -11.69
C ILE A 12 -2.46 -21.47 -13.19
N PRO A 13 -1.89 -20.36 -13.68
CA PRO A 13 -1.64 -20.23 -15.10
C PRO A 13 -0.64 -21.34 -15.50
N MET A 14 -1.14 -22.34 -16.24
CA MET A 14 -0.30 -23.22 -17.03
C MET A 14 0.34 -22.38 -18.14
N THR A 15 1.59 -21.98 -17.92
CA THR A 15 2.52 -21.65 -19.01
C THR A 15 3.69 -22.63 -18.95
N ALA A 16 3.44 -23.84 -19.43
CA ALA A 16 4.49 -24.74 -19.89
C ALA A 16 4.60 -24.59 -21.41
N ALA A 17 5.35 -23.59 -21.85
CA ALA A 17 5.96 -23.61 -23.18
C ALA A 17 7.46 -23.86 -22.95
N ALA A 18 7.88 -25.09 -23.23
CA ALA A 18 9.29 -25.46 -23.24
C ALA A 18 9.99 -24.72 -24.38
N GLY A 19 10.97 -23.88 -24.02
CA GLY A 19 11.94 -23.28 -24.92
C GLY A 19 13.27 -23.21 -24.19
N ASN A 20 14.19 -24.09 -24.58
CA ASN A 20 15.58 -24.11 -24.13
C ASN A 20 16.22 -22.71 -24.25
N SER A 21 16.72 -22.16 -23.15
CA SER A 21 18.02 -21.48 -23.16
C SER A 21 18.58 -21.34 -21.75
N ARG A 22 19.87 -21.64 -21.63
CA ARG A 22 20.71 -21.51 -20.45
C ARG A 22 20.64 -20.08 -19.90
N GLU A 23 20.43 -19.88 -18.60
CA GLU A 23 21.12 -18.87 -17.77
C GLU A 23 20.52 -18.69 -16.37
N ASN A 24 21.43 -18.53 -15.40
CA ASN A 24 21.26 -17.95 -14.07
C ASN A 24 20.17 -18.50 -13.13
N THR A 25 20.59 -19.45 -12.29
CA THR A 25 19.90 -19.84 -11.06
C THR A 25 20.00 -18.73 -9.99
N VAL A 26 19.31 -17.62 -10.20
CA VAL A 26 18.79 -16.84 -9.07
C VAL A 26 17.67 -17.70 -8.50
N ARG A 27 17.91 -18.36 -7.37
CA ARG A 27 16.84 -19.05 -6.62
C ARG A 27 15.73 -18.03 -6.35
N ARG A 28 14.67 -18.02 -7.17
CA ARG A 28 13.40 -17.43 -6.81
C ARG A 28 13.02 -18.13 -5.51
N ARG A 29 13.08 -17.42 -4.38
CA ARG A 29 12.33 -17.84 -3.20
C ARG A 29 10.88 -17.77 -3.64
N ASP A 30 10.31 -18.90 -4.03
CA ASP A 30 8.87 -19.01 -4.13
C ASP A 30 8.32 -18.52 -2.77
N PRO A 31 7.45 -17.50 -2.75
CA PRO A 31 6.90 -17.03 -1.49
C PRO A 31 6.26 -18.25 -0.81
N GLU A 32 6.52 -18.44 0.48
CA GLU A 32 5.92 -19.53 1.24
C GLU A 32 4.41 -19.59 0.89
N PRO A 33 3.88 -20.77 0.48
CA PRO A 33 2.52 -20.89 -0.04
C PRO A 33 1.45 -20.32 0.90
N ALA A 34 1.76 -20.23 2.19
CA ALA A 34 0.84 -19.82 3.24
C ALA A 34 0.24 -18.42 3.08
N LYS A 35 0.83 -17.50 2.29
CA LYS A 35 0.36 -16.09 2.26
C LYS A 35 0.34 -15.43 0.87
N PHE A 36 0.29 -16.19 -0.22
CA PHE A 36 0.19 -15.64 -1.58
C PHE A 36 -0.99 -14.64 -1.73
N TRP A 37 -2.12 -14.93 -1.08
CA TRP A 37 -3.30 -14.07 -1.09
C TRP A 37 -3.09 -12.74 -0.36
N MET A 38 -2.25 -12.68 0.68
CA MET A 38 -1.92 -11.41 1.34
C MET A 38 -1.11 -10.49 0.43
N VAL A 39 -0.23 -11.07 -0.39
CA VAL A 39 0.55 -10.32 -1.39
C VAL A 39 -0.37 -9.80 -2.50
N ARG A 40 -1.35 -10.61 -2.92
CA ARG A 40 -2.33 -10.23 -3.94
C ARG A 40 -3.30 -9.15 -3.47
N TYR A 41 -3.72 -9.20 -2.19
CA TYR A 41 -4.67 -8.27 -1.58
C TYR A 41 -4.04 -7.52 -0.41
N PRO A 42 -3.09 -6.60 -0.65
CA PRO A 42 -2.40 -5.91 0.44
C PRO A 42 -3.34 -4.95 1.17
N ILE A 43 -3.32 -4.93 2.50
CA ILE A 43 -4.07 -3.94 3.29
C ILE A 43 -3.30 -2.60 3.21
N ARG A 44 -3.77 -1.68 2.36
CA ARG A 44 -3.10 -0.40 2.10
C ARG A 44 -3.73 0.73 2.90
N GLN A 45 -2.89 1.68 3.33
CA GLN A 45 -3.34 2.86 4.07
C GLN A 45 -3.46 4.11 3.18
N TYR A 46 -2.87 4.07 1.97
CA TYR A 46 -2.82 5.20 1.03
C TYR A 46 -3.01 4.71 -0.41
N ALA A 47 -3.64 5.54 -1.24
CA ALA A 47 -3.78 5.30 -2.66
C ALA A 47 -2.53 5.65 -3.47
N SER A 48 -1.79 6.64 -2.99
CA SER A 48 -0.65 7.21 -3.69
C SER A 48 0.44 7.58 -2.69
N ILE A 49 1.69 7.50 -3.15
CA ILE A 49 2.86 8.00 -2.45
C ILE A 49 3.51 9.02 -3.37
N ALA A 50 3.79 10.21 -2.84
CA ALA A 50 4.62 11.18 -3.52
C ALA A 50 5.79 11.60 -2.63
N THR A 51 6.93 11.83 -3.26
CA THR A 51 8.14 12.29 -2.60
C THR A 51 8.63 13.55 -3.29
N ILE A 52 8.89 14.58 -2.52
CA ILE A 52 9.48 15.83 -2.99
C ILE A 52 10.70 16.19 -2.14
N GLU A 53 11.82 16.44 -2.80
CA GLU A 53 13.07 16.89 -2.20
C GLU A 53 13.35 18.32 -2.67
N ILE A 54 13.50 19.25 -1.72
CA ILE A 54 13.56 20.69 -1.98
C ILE A 54 14.78 21.28 -1.28
N SER A 55 15.67 21.86 -2.08
CA SER A 55 16.80 22.64 -1.57
C SER A 55 16.41 24.12 -1.47
N VAL A 56 16.57 24.71 -0.29
CA VAL A 56 16.18 26.09 0.02
C VAL A 56 17.37 26.94 0.49
N ALA A 57 17.30 28.25 0.26
CA ALA A 57 18.35 29.19 0.69
C ALA A 57 18.25 29.54 2.19
N ASP A 58 17.04 29.61 2.74
CA ASP A 58 16.76 29.86 4.16
C ASP A 58 15.92 28.71 4.72
N PHE A 59 16.60 27.79 5.41
CA PHE A 59 15.98 26.61 6.00
C PHE A 59 14.96 26.99 7.08
N LYS A 60 15.28 27.92 7.99
CA LYS A 60 14.43 28.25 9.14
C LYS A 60 13.10 28.85 8.70
N ARG A 61 13.12 29.73 7.69
CA ARG A 61 11.90 30.30 7.10
C ARG A 61 11.09 29.23 6.36
N SER A 62 11.74 28.43 5.52
CA SER A 62 11.08 27.40 4.73
C SER A 62 10.47 26.31 5.59
N TYR A 63 11.18 25.86 6.64
CA TYR A 63 10.67 24.91 7.63
C TYR A 63 9.37 25.38 8.26
N LYS A 64 9.30 26.64 8.72
CA LYS A 64 8.06 27.23 9.26
C LYS A 64 6.94 27.25 8.23
N GLN A 65 7.25 27.52 6.96
CA GLN A 65 6.25 27.51 5.88
C GLN A 65 5.73 26.10 5.59
N VAL A 66 6.60 25.09 5.53
CA VAL A 66 6.22 23.68 5.35
C VAL A 66 5.32 23.23 6.50
N ARG A 67 5.70 23.49 7.75
CA ARG A 67 4.85 23.20 8.93
C ARG A 67 3.49 23.90 8.85
N LYS A 68 3.46 25.15 8.39
CA LYS A 68 2.20 25.90 8.18
C LYS A 68 1.33 25.26 7.10
N PHE A 69 1.91 24.79 6.00
CA PHE A 69 1.14 24.08 4.96
C PHE A 69 0.58 22.76 5.49
N ILE A 70 1.41 21.96 6.17
CA ILE A 70 0.96 20.70 6.79
C ILE A 70 -0.25 20.94 7.68
N LYS A 71 -0.17 21.91 8.60
CA LYS A 71 -1.28 22.24 9.50
C LYS A 71 -2.50 22.81 8.75
N LYS A 72 -2.28 23.70 7.76
CA LYS A 72 -3.37 24.35 7.01
C LYS A 72 -4.21 23.38 6.19
N PHE A 73 -3.59 22.30 5.70
CA PHE A 73 -4.24 21.32 4.84
C PHE A 73 -4.62 20.04 5.60
N ASP A 74 -4.68 20.11 6.94
CA ASP A 74 -5.05 18.99 7.83
C ASP A 74 -4.17 17.75 7.62
N GLY A 75 -2.88 17.95 7.40
CA GLY A 75 -1.93 16.86 7.25
C GLY A 75 -1.73 16.09 8.55
N ALA A 76 -1.88 14.77 8.50
CA ALA A 76 -1.70 13.88 9.64
C ALA A 76 -0.34 13.17 9.55
N GLU A 77 0.51 13.34 10.56
CA GLU A 77 1.78 12.61 10.64
C GLU A 77 1.51 11.18 11.15
N PRO A 78 1.83 10.12 10.37
CA PRO A 78 1.54 8.74 10.74
C PRO A 78 2.37 8.25 11.94
N SER A 79 3.43 8.97 12.30
CA SER A 79 4.11 8.90 13.59
C SER A 79 4.91 10.19 13.81
N PRO A 80 4.94 10.75 15.03
CA PRO A 80 5.76 11.91 15.32
C PRO A 80 7.23 11.55 15.10
N ILE A 81 7.89 12.26 14.19
CA ILE A 81 9.35 12.14 14.03
C ILE A 81 9.97 12.70 15.32
N VAL A 82 10.51 11.79 16.15
CA VAL A 82 11.07 12.06 17.50
C VAL A 82 12.30 12.99 17.49
N ARG A 83 12.80 13.37 16.31
CA ARG A 83 13.93 14.29 16.19
C ARG A 83 13.45 15.72 16.05
N SER A 84 13.51 16.46 17.16
CA SER A 84 13.50 17.92 17.13
C SER A 84 14.82 18.41 16.52
N PRO A 85 14.81 19.31 15.52
CA PRO A 85 16.00 19.69 14.74
C PRO A 85 16.90 20.71 15.47
N GLU A 86 16.94 20.70 16.80
CA GLU A 86 17.58 21.80 17.55
C GLU A 86 19.11 21.85 17.45
N ASP A 87 19.78 20.84 16.89
CA ASP A 87 21.23 20.89 16.72
C ASP A 87 21.65 20.64 15.27
N THR A 88 22.13 21.69 14.62
CA THR A 88 23.05 21.69 13.45
C THR A 88 22.60 21.13 12.09
N VAL A 89 21.37 20.64 11.96
CA VAL A 89 20.93 19.98 10.73
C VAL A 89 20.04 20.91 9.89
N LEU A 90 20.62 21.50 8.84
CA LEU A 90 19.92 22.23 7.75
C LEU A 90 19.15 21.25 6.84
N TYR A 91 18.48 20.27 7.43
CA TYR A 91 17.79 19.19 6.75
C TYR A 91 16.63 18.69 7.63
N GLN A 92 15.48 18.45 7.02
CA GLN A 92 14.34 17.84 7.68
C GLN A 92 13.57 16.97 6.69
N GLN A 93 13.11 15.83 7.19
CA GLN A 93 12.13 15.00 6.51
C GLN A 93 10.79 15.05 7.24
N PHE A 94 9.70 15.05 6.48
CA PHE A 94 8.33 14.89 6.94
C PHE A 94 7.70 13.75 6.16
N SER A 95 6.90 12.94 6.84
CA SER A 95 6.00 11.99 6.21
C SER A 95 4.60 12.34 6.69
N VAL A 96 3.74 12.79 5.78
CA VAL A 96 2.45 13.37 6.14
C VAL A 96 1.37 12.83 5.22
N VAL A 97 0.30 12.35 5.82
CA VAL A 97 -0.88 11.86 5.12
C VAL A 97 -1.82 13.02 4.88
N PHE A 98 -2.29 13.15 3.64
CA PHE A 98 -3.31 14.12 3.26
C PHE A 98 -4.46 13.44 2.53
N GLU A 99 -5.61 14.10 2.52
CA GLU A 99 -6.57 13.90 1.43
C GLU A 99 -5.88 14.24 0.09
N ARG A 100 -6.07 13.40 -0.93
CA ARG A 100 -5.34 13.45 -2.21
C ARG A 100 -5.40 14.83 -2.85
N LYS A 101 -6.58 15.45 -2.95
CA LYS A 101 -6.75 16.81 -3.49
C LYS A 101 -5.98 17.88 -2.69
N LYS A 102 -5.96 17.76 -1.36
CA LYS A 102 -5.21 18.67 -0.49
C LYS A 102 -3.70 18.45 -0.64
N GLY A 103 -3.27 17.19 -0.73
CA GLY A 103 -1.88 16.81 -0.96
C GLY A 103 -1.30 17.37 -2.25
N GLU A 104 -2.04 17.32 -3.37
CA GLU A 104 -1.62 17.95 -4.63
C GLU A 104 -1.39 19.46 -4.47
N ARG A 105 -2.30 20.16 -3.79
CA ARG A 105 -2.15 21.61 -3.52
C ARG A 105 -0.94 21.91 -2.64
N VAL A 106 -0.61 21.01 -1.71
CA VAL A 106 0.59 21.12 -0.88
C VAL A 106 1.83 20.93 -1.76
N LEU A 107 1.90 19.90 -2.60
CA LEU A 107 3.00 19.67 -3.53
C LEU A 107 3.26 20.89 -4.43
N GLU A 108 2.21 21.47 -5.03
CA GLU A 108 2.34 22.68 -5.86
C GLU A 108 2.95 23.87 -5.10
N ARG A 109 2.58 24.05 -3.83
CA ARG A 109 3.15 25.11 -2.97
C ARG A 109 4.59 24.82 -2.61
N LEU A 110 4.90 23.56 -2.31
CA LEU A 110 6.24 23.10 -1.95
C LEU A 110 7.23 23.30 -3.09
N ARG A 111 6.84 23.00 -4.34
CA ARG A 111 7.66 23.25 -5.55
C ARG A 111 8.13 24.70 -5.70
N ARG A 112 7.42 25.66 -5.09
CA ARG A 112 7.75 27.10 -5.16
C ARG A 112 8.68 27.57 -4.04
N LEU A 113 9.02 26.71 -3.07
CA LEU A 113 9.84 27.10 -1.93
C LEU A 113 11.33 27.17 -2.25
N GLY A 114 11.79 26.43 -3.26
CA GLY A 114 13.20 26.33 -3.59
C GLY A 114 13.45 25.51 -4.85
N LYS A 115 14.69 25.04 -5.01
CA LYS A 115 15.06 24.18 -6.12
C LYS A 115 14.60 22.76 -5.84
N VAL A 116 13.81 22.19 -6.74
CA VAL A 116 13.36 20.80 -6.65
C VAL A 116 14.48 19.87 -7.13
N GLY A 117 14.90 18.94 -6.27
CA GLY A 117 15.89 17.91 -6.58
C GLY A 117 15.23 16.65 -7.12
N ARG A 118 14.32 16.07 -6.34
CA ARG A 118 13.48 14.92 -6.71
C ARG A 118 12.01 15.28 -6.56
N ASP A 119 11.21 14.90 -7.54
CA ASP A 119 9.75 14.93 -7.48
C ASP A 119 9.23 13.64 -8.13
N THR A 120 8.75 12.73 -7.30
CA THR A 120 8.26 11.42 -7.75
C THR A 120 6.86 11.19 -7.23
N ARG A 121 6.06 10.52 -8.05
CA ARG A 121 4.71 10.09 -7.70
C ARG A 121 4.52 8.64 -8.12
N GLN A 122 3.94 7.87 -7.22
CA GLN A 122 3.58 6.49 -7.46
C GLN A 122 2.16 6.25 -6.95
N ASP A 123 1.26 5.94 -7.87
CA ASP A 123 -0.04 5.39 -7.51
C ASP A 123 0.15 3.89 -7.21
N ILE A 124 -0.27 3.48 -6.02
CA ILE A 124 0.00 2.15 -5.47
C ILE A 124 -1.27 1.30 -5.31
N MET A 125 -2.44 1.90 -5.52
CA MET A 125 -3.71 1.17 -5.58
C MET A 125 -3.93 0.58 -6.97
N ASN A 126 -4.37 -0.68 -7.00
CA ASN A 126 -4.92 -1.31 -8.19
C ASN A 126 -6.46 -1.24 -8.09
N PRO A 127 -7.16 -0.54 -9.00
CA PRO A 127 -8.61 -0.34 -8.93
C PRO A 127 -9.42 -1.63 -9.12
N GLU A 128 -8.83 -2.69 -9.65
CA GLU A 128 -9.53 -3.97 -9.87
C GLU A 128 -9.66 -4.78 -8.58
N ILE A 129 -8.75 -4.57 -7.62
CA ILE A 129 -8.63 -5.37 -6.41
C ILE A 129 -9.90 -5.34 -5.53
N PRO A 130 -10.53 -4.19 -5.23
CA PRO A 130 -11.72 -4.16 -4.39
C PRO A 130 -12.87 -5.00 -4.96
N ARG A 131 -13.12 -4.87 -6.26
CA ARG A 131 -14.15 -5.65 -6.97
C ARG A 131 -13.82 -7.14 -6.99
N GLU A 132 -12.57 -7.49 -7.30
CA GLU A 132 -12.10 -8.88 -7.31
C GLU A 132 -12.22 -9.52 -5.92
N ALA A 133 -11.76 -8.83 -4.88
CA ALA A 133 -11.81 -9.29 -3.49
C ALA A 133 -13.25 -9.43 -2.99
N GLY A 134 -14.13 -8.46 -3.28
CA GLY A 134 -15.55 -8.53 -2.92
C GLY A 134 -16.27 -9.69 -3.61
N THR A 135 -15.99 -9.94 -4.90
CA THR A 135 -16.55 -11.09 -5.63
C THR A 135 -16.11 -12.41 -5.00
N LYS A 136 -14.82 -12.52 -4.65
CA LYS A 136 -14.28 -13.73 -3.99
C LYS A 136 -14.83 -13.92 -2.59
N LEU A 137 -15.00 -12.85 -1.82
CA LEU A 137 -15.61 -12.91 -0.51
C LEU A 137 -17.05 -13.46 -0.60
N ALA A 138 -17.87 -12.93 -1.51
CA ALA A 138 -19.23 -13.41 -1.73
C ALA A 138 -19.28 -14.89 -2.14
N GLN A 139 -18.36 -15.34 -3.00
CA GLN A 139 -18.24 -16.76 -3.37
C GLN A 139 -17.92 -17.64 -2.15
N LEU A 140 -16.96 -17.24 -1.31
CA LEU A 140 -16.59 -17.99 -0.12
C LEU A 140 -17.73 -18.03 0.92
N GLU A 141 -18.51 -16.96 1.05
CA GLU A 141 -19.70 -16.92 1.91
C GLU A 141 -20.80 -17.88 1.44
N MET A 142 -21.05 -17.92 0.12
CA MET A 142 -22.00 -18.85 -0.49
C MET A 142 -21.56 -20.30 -0.30
N GLU A 143 -20.29 -20.62 -0.58
CA GLU A 143 -19.74 -21.96 -0.41
C GLU A 143 -19.74 -22.42 1.05
N ARG A 144 -19.40 -21.52 1.99
CA ARG A 144 -19.47 -21.78 3.42
C ARG A 144 -20.90 -22.09 3.88
N SER A 145 -21.89 -21.42 3.29
CA SER A 145 -23.31 -21.62 3.59
C SER A 145 -23.84 -22.92 2.99
N ALA A 146 -23.40 -23.29 1.79
CA ALA A 146 -23.78 -24.52 1.10
C ALA A 146 -23.08 -25.78 1.66
N GLY A 147 -21.83 -25.66 2.10
CA GLY A 147 -21.00 -26.77 2.61
C GLY A 147 -21.04 -26.95 4.14
N LYS A 148 -22.06 -26.41 4.81
CA LYS A 148 -22.15 -26.22 6.26
C LYS A 148 -21.93 -27.52 7.08
N ASP A 149 -22.27 -28.67 6.50
CA ASP A 149 -22.14 -29.97 7.17
C ASP A 149 -20.79 -30.65 6.94
N ASN A 150 -20.17 -30.49 5.75
CA ASN A 150 -18.88 -31.11 5.41
C ASN A 150 -17.67 -30.31 5.94
N LEU A 151 -17.77 -28.98 6.01
CA LEU A 151 -16.69 -28.13 6.52
C LEU A 151 -16.56 -28.15 8.05
N ARG A 152 -17.60 -28.59 8.77
CA ARG A 152 -17.58 -28.76 10.23
C ARG A 152 -16.61 -29.85 10.69
N ALA A 153 -16.38 -30.86 9.86
CA ALA A 153 -15.50 -31.99 10.17
C ALA A 153 -13.99 -31.66 10.05
N LEU A 154 -13.63 -30.55 9.38
CA LEU A 154 -12.24 -30.19 9.08
C LEU A 154 -11.88 -28.83 9.68
N SER A 155 -11.52 -28.84 10.97
CA SER A 155 -11.25 -27.63 11.77
C SER A 155 -10.14 -26.75 11.22
N SER A 156 -9.10 -27.33 10.61
CA SER A 156 -7.98 -26.63 9.98
C SER A 156 -8.40 -25.85 8.73
N ILE A 157 -9.23 -26.45 7.87
CA ILE A 157 -9.75 -25.80 6.66
C ILE A 157 -10.64 -24.62 7.02
N ARG A 158 -11.49 -24.78 8.04
CA ARG A 158 -12.33 -23.69 8.55
C ARG A 158 -11.50 -22.51 9.07
N ALA A 159 -10.40 -22.77 9.76
CA ALA A 159 -9.52 -21.72 10.27
C ALA A 159 -8.90 -20.90 9.14
N VAL A 160 -8.35 -21.57 8.12
CA VAL A 160 -7.77 -20.92 6.93
C VAL A 160 -8.84 -20.14 6.14
N LEU A 161 -10.03 -20.71 5.98
CA LEU A 161 -11.14 -20.05 5.30
C LEU A 161 -11.56 -18.76 6.02
N ASN A 162 -11.72 -18.80 7.34
CA ASN A 162 -12.07 -17.62 8.13
C ASN A 162 -10.95 -16.56 8.09
N GLU A 163 -9.68 -16.98 8.14
CA GLU A 163 -8.54 -16.06 8.01
C GLU A 163 -8.54 -15.36 6.64
N LEU A 164 -8.76 -16.12 5.56
CA LEU A 164 -8.84 -15.59 4.20
C LEU A 164 -10.01 -14.61 4.05
N MET A 165 -11.21 -14.99 4.48
CA MET A 165 -12.39 -14.12 4.42
C MET A 165 -12.16 -12.82 5.21
N GLY A 166 -11.68 -12.93 6.45
CA GLY A 166 -11.39 -11.76 7.28
C GLY A 166 -10.28 -10.86 6.72
N HIS A 167 -9.33 -11.43 5.97
CA HIS A 167 -8.34 -10.62 5.26
C HIS A 167 -8.92 -9.93 4.02
N LEU A 168 -9.74 -10.61 3.23
CA LEU A 168 -10.41 -10.01 2.07
C LEU A 168 -11.31 -8.85 2.49
N GLU A 169 -12.08 -9.01 3.56
CA GLU A 169 -12.89 -7.94 4.16
C GLU A 169 -12.03 -6.73 4.52
N LYS A 170 -10.95 -6.95 5.29
CA LYS A 170 -10.01 -5.89 5.67
C LYS A 170 -9.35 -5.23 4.46
N ALA A 171 -9.04 -5.99 3.42
CA ALA A 171 -8.44 -5.46 2.20
C ALA A 171 -9.44 -4.55 1.46
N VAL A 172 -10.70 -4.98 1.28
CA VAL A 172 -11.74 -4.15 0.65
C VAL A 172 -11.94 -2.85 1.43
N GLN A 173 -12.16 -2.95 2.74
CA GLN A 173 -12.35 -1.79 3.61
C GLN A 173 -11.16 -0.83 3.55
N ALA A 174 -9.93 -1.35 3.64
CA ALA A 174 -8.73 -0.52 3.59
C ALA A 174 -8.55 0.16 2.23
N TYR A 175 -8.92 -0.47 1.12
CA TYR A 175 -8.89 0.16 -0.20
C TYR A 175 -9.88 1.32 -0.30
N GLU A 176 -11.11 1.13 0.15
CA GLU A 176 -12.15 2.17 0.16
C GLU A 176 -11.73 3.37 1.04
N GLU A 177 -11.24 3.09 2.25
CA GLU A 177 -10.79 4.14 3.18
C GLU A 177 -9.52 4.87 2.74
N SER A 178 -8.70 4.26 1.88
CA SER A 178 -7.41 4.81 1.45
C SER A 178 -7.43 5.44 0.06
N GLU A 179 -8.48 5.23 -0.74
CA GLU A 179 -8.63 5.73 -2.12
C GLU A 179 -8.34 7.23 -2.24
N HIS A 180 -8.78 8.00 -1.24
CA HIS A 180 -8.65 9.45 -1.22
C HIS A 180 -7.45 9.93 -0.42
N LYS A 181 -6.52 9.06 -0.01
CA LYS A 181 -5.37 9.41 0.81
C LYS A 181 -4.07 9.34 0.00
N ILE A 182 -3.20 10.32 0.22
CA ILE A 182 -1.84 10.34 -0.30
C ILE A 182 -0.85 10.48 0.85
N LEU A 183 0.21 9.69 0.83
CA LEU A 183 1.36 9.89 1.70
C LEU A 183 2.35 10.82 0.97
N LEU A 184 2.62 11.99 1.55
CA LEU A 184 3.64 12.91 1.08
C LEU A 184 4.90 12.79 1.94
N ASN A 185 5.99 12.38 1.30
CA ASN A 185 7.33 12.45 1.86
C ASN A 185 7.98 13.76 1.40
N ILE A 186 8.22 14.66 2.34
CA ILE A 186 8.78 15.99 2.08
C ILE A 186 10.18 16.01 2.68
N VAL A 187 11.19 16.21 1.85
CA VAL A 187 12.56 16.46 2.29
C VAL A 187 12.87 17.92 2.00
N LEU A 188 13.29 18.63 3.03
CA LEU A 188 13.69 20.02 2.98
C LEU A 188 15.16 20.09 3.41
N GLU A 189 16.00 20.70 2.60
CA GLU A 189 17.43 20.87 2.93
C GLU A 189 17.92 22.26 2.54
N GLN A 190 18.96 22.75 3.20
CA GLN A 190 19.74 23.90 2.74
C GLN A 190 21.17 23.40 2.51
N PRO A 191 21.66 23.41 1.25
CA PRO A 191 23.02 23.01 0.94
C PRO A 191 24.03 23.85 1.72
N LYS A 192 25.10 23.22 2.20
CA LYS A 192 26.24 23.97 2.73
C LYS A 192 26.90 24.69 1.56
N THR A 193 26.86 26.02 1.57
CA THR A 193 27.64 26.90 0.70
C THR A 193 29.11 26.86 1.07
#